data_AF-T1APP1-F1
#
_entry.id   AF-T1APP1-F1
#
_cell.length_a   1.000
_cell.length_b   1.000
_cell.length_c   1.000
_cell.angle_alpha   90.00
_cell.angle_beta   90.00
_cell.angle_gamma   90.00
#
_symmetry.space_group_name_H-M   'P 1'
#
loop_
_entity.id
_entity.type
_entity.pdbx_description
1 polymer ?
#
loop_
_entity_poly.entity_id
_entity_poly.type
_entity_poly.pdbx_seq_one_letter_code
_entity_poly.pdbx_strand_id
1 'polypeptide(L)'
;KQRKIYFLDPLIARLPQLVQGQPSVDITRLSEQQLGVALLQWNERVRPGAIRSGSWVTHYRGETGEVDFAGVCPDSLVRATPVESKYVSESWRRGALGIRNSALASGVLATRDVLEVAGDEPVWAVPASFVAFALSCYRSPRSAGSKAEL
;
A
#
# COMPACT_ATOMS: atom_id res chain seq x y z
N LYS A 1 -9.15 17.60 -9.75
CA LYS A 1 -8.12 16.77 -9.07
C LYS A 1 -8.46 16.71 -7.59
N GLN A 2 -8.74 15.53 -7.03
CA GLN A 2 -8.95 15.38 -5.59
C GLN A 2 -7.59 15.17 -4.92
N ARG A 3 -7.22 16.04 -3.98
CA ARG A 3 -5.95 15.95 -3.24
C ARG A 3 -6.15 14.93 -2.12
N LYS A 4 -5.50 13.75 -2.19
CA LYS A 4 -5.55 12.75 -1.12
C LYS A 4 -4.68 13.24 0.05
N ILE A 5 -5.26 13.31 1.26
CA ILE A 5 -4.56 13.64 2.50
C ILE A 5 -4.73 12.42 3.42
N TYR A 6 -3.60 11.81 3.81
CA TYR A 6 -3.59 10.62 4.65
C TYR A 6 -3.41 11.03 6.12
N PHE A 7 -4.34 10.64 6.99
CA PHE A 7 -4.25 10.84 8.44
C PHE A 7 -4.02 9.49 9.13
N LEU A 8 -3.15 9.48 10.15
CA LEU A 8 -2.68 8.26 10.81
C LEU A 8 -3.61 7.80 11.96
N ASP A 9 -4.44 8.70 12.48
CA ASP A 9 -5.36 8.47 13.59
C ASP A 9 -6.79 8.30 13.04
N PRO A 10 -7.53 7.22 13.37
CA PRO A 10 -8.92 7.02 12.95
C PRO A 10 -9.89 8.17 13.31
N LEU A 11 -9.62 8.90 14.40
CA LEU A 11 -10.38 10.10 14.78
C LEU A 11 -10.07 11.28 13.86
N ILE A 12 -8.80 11.46 13.49
CA ILE A 12 -8.36 12.50 12.54
C ILE A 12 -8.78 12.13 11.11
N ALA A 13 -8.79 10.85 10.76
CA ALA A 13 -9.27 10.31 9.49
C ALA A 13 -10.74 10.66 9.21
N ARG A 14 -11.52 10.92 10.27
CA ARG A 14 -12.92 11.35 10.21
C ARG A 14 -13.10 12.86 10.03
N LEU A 15 -12.06 13.68 10.26
CA LEU A 15 -12.15 15.14 10.17
C LEU A 15 -12.64 15.63 8.79
N PRO A 16 -12.16 15.10 7.64
CA PRO A 16 -12.68 15.53 6.35
C PRO A 16 -14.19 15.32 6.22
N GLN A 17 -14.70 14.19 6.72
CA GLN A 17 -16.13 13.86 6.71
C GLN A 17 -16.90 14.78 7.65
N LEU A 18 -16.40 15.03 8.86
CA LEU A 18 -17.02 15.96 9.81
C LEU A 18 -17.10 17.39 9.26
N VAL A 19 -16.02 17.88 8.66
CA VAL A 19 -15.99 19.21 8.00
C VAL A 19 -16.99 19.28 6.84
N GLN A 20 -17.25 18.15 6.17
CA GLN A 20 -18.22 18.06 5.08
C GLN A 20 -19.63 17.67 5.53
N GLY A 21 -19.90 17.59 6.84
CA GLY A 21 -21.20 17.22 7.38
C GLY A 21 -21.60 15.76 7.13
N GLN A 22 -20.65 14.89 6.77
CA GLN A 22 -20.91 13.47 6.54
C GLN A 22 -20.89 12.68 7.88
N PRO A 23 -21.94 11.90 8.18
CA PRO A 23 -22.08 11.25 9.49
C PRO A 23 -21.18 10.03 9.66
N SER A 24 -20.80 9.36 8.56
CA SER A 24 -20.05 8.11 8.58
C SER A 24 -18.60 8.29 8.12
N VAL A 25 -17.72 7.43 8.63
CA VAL A 25 -16.34 7.30 8.15
C VAL A 25 -16.37 6.57 6.81
N ASP A 26 -15.66 7.09 5.82
CA ASP A 26 -15.37 6.32 4.60
C ASP A 26 -14.35 5.24 4.94
N ILE A 27 -14.85 4.02 5.17
CA ILE A 27 -14.01 2.88 5.59
C ILE A 27 -12.99 2.52 4.52
N THR A 28 -13.26 2.79 3.24
CA THR A 28 -12.29 2.56 2.16
C THR A 28 -11.10 3.46 2.33
N ARG A 29 -11.33 4.75 2.59
CA ARG A 29 -10.24 5.72 2.85
C ARG A 29 -9.51 5.42 4.15
N LEU A 30 -10.22 4.99 5.19
CA LEU A 30 -9.58 4.58 6.44
C LEU A 30 -8.67 3.37 6.21
N SER A 31 -9.13 2.35 5.49
CA SER A 31 -8.33 1.18 5.14
C SER A 31 -7.11 1.56 4.30
N GLU A 32 -7.28 2.41 3.28
CA GLU A 32 -6.19 2.93 2.43
C GLU A 32 -5.16 3.66 3.29
N GLN A 33 -5.60 4.50 4.23
CA GLN A 33 -4.71 5.20 5.17
C GLN A 33 -3.91 4.23 6.03
N GLN A 34 -4.57 3.28 6.70
CA GLN A 34 -3.91 2.30 7.57
C GLN A 34 -2.87 1.46 6.81
N LEU A 35 -3.19 1.06 5.57
CA LEU A 35 -2.27 0.35 4.70
C LEU A 35 -1.06 1.23 4.31
N GLY A 36 -1.30 2.50 3.99
CA GLY A 36 -0.24 3.48 3.72
C GLY A 36 0.70 3.65 4.91
N VAL A 37 0.19 3.68 6.15
CA VAL A 37 1.02 3.74 7.36
C VAL A 37 1.88 2.48 7.51
N ALA A 38 1.29 1.30 7.30
CA ALA A 38 2.01 0.03 7.42
C ALA A 38 3.16 -0.04 6.41
N LEU A 39 2.94 0.40 5.16
CA LEU A 39 3.96 0.49 4.13
C LEU A 39 5.06 1.50 4.48
N LEU A 40 4.69 2.67 5.00
CA LEU A 40 5.64 3.68 5.49
C LEU A 40 6.54 3.14 6.60
N GLN A 41 5.96 2.49 7.60
CA GLN A 41 6.70 1.89 8.71
C GLN A 41 7.61 0.76 8.24
N TRP A 42 7.11 -0.10 7.34
CA TRP A 42 7.91 -1.18 6.76
C TRP A 42 9.11 -0.62 6.01
N ASN A 43 8.90 0.39 5.15
CA ASN A 43 9.97 1.06 4.42
C ASN A 43 11.01 1.66 5.36
N GLU A 44 10.61 2.35 6.44
CA GLU A 44 11.55 2.91 7.42
C GLU A 44 12.35 1.83 8.16
N ARG A 45 11.76 0.65 8.41
CA ARG A 45 12.48 -0.49 9.01
C ARG A 45 13.46 -1.14 8.05
N VAL A 46 13.09 -1.26 6.77
CA VAL A 46 13.95 -1.79 5.72
C VAL A 46 15.10 -0.83 5.44
N ARG A 47 14.80 0.46 5.36
CA ARG A 47 15.74 1.55 5.07
C ARG A 47 15.43 2.78 5.92
N PRO A 48 16.14 2.96 7.03
CA PRO A 48 16.02 4.16 7.85
C PRO A 48 16.24 5.43 7.01
N GLY A 49 15.37 6.42 7.19
CA GLY A 49 15.36 7.68 6.44
C GLY A 49 14.58 7.65 5.12
N ALA A 50 14.02 6.51 4.71
CA ALA A 50 13.25 6.39 3.47
C ALA A 50 12.06 7.37 3.43
N ILE A 51 11.36 7.58 4.55
CA ILE A 51 10.21 8.48 4.61
C ILE A 51 10.59 9.91 4.20
N ARG A 52 11.81 10.36 4.53
CA ARG A 52 12.25 11.74 4.28
C ARG A 52 12.56 12.04 2.81
N SER A 53 12.88 11.03 2.01
CA SER A 53 13.24 11.26 0.60
C SER A 53 12.04 11.41 -0.34
N GLY A 54 10.80 11.26 0.16
CA GLY A 54 9.56 11.55 -0.59
C GLY A 54 9.26 10.62 -1.77
N SER A 55 10.13 9.66 -2.07
CA SER A 55 10.09 8.82 -3.27
C SER A 55 9.21 7.56 -3.17
N TRP A 56 8.47 7.35 -2.08
CA TRP A 56 8.00 6.00 -1.70
C TRP A 56 6.50 5.84 -1.48
N VAL A 57 5.79 6.88 -1.06
CA VAL A 57 4.32 6.89 -1.02
C VAL A 57 3.82 7.53 -2.30
N THR A 58 4.19 6.90 -3.41
CA THR A 58 3.78 7.37 -4.72
C THR A 58 2.72 6.44 -5.26
N HIS A 59 1.71 7.05 -5.85
CA HIS A 59 0.84 6.39 -6.78
C HIS A 59 1.56 6.25 -8.11
N TYR A 60 1.24 5.21 -8.87
CA TYR A 60 1.54 5.16 -10.29
C TYR A 60 0.36 5.74 -11.04
N ARG A 61 0.59 6.75 -11.88
CA ARG A 61 -0.43 7.25 -12.80
C ARG A 61 -0.12 6.76 -14.21
N GLY A 62 -1.00 5.91 -14.72
CA GLY A 62 -1.02 5.50 -16.13
C GLY A 62 -2.04 6.31 -16.92
N GLU A 63 -2.18 6.00 -18.20
CA GLU A 63 -3.18 6.62 -19.08
C GLU A 63 -4.62 6.32 -18.64
N THR A 64 -4.83 5.14 -18.08
CA THR A 64 -6.15 4.60 -17.72
C THR A 64 -6.54 4.83 -16.26
N GLY A 65 -5.63 5.35 -15.44
CA GLY A 65 -5.93 5.58 -14.02
C GLY A 65 -4.72 5.74 -13.12
N GLU A 66 -5.00 5.65 -11.82
CA GLU A 66 -4.03 5.76 -10.75
C GLU A 66 -4.05 4.46 -9.93
N VAL A 67 -2.87 3.89 -9.69
CA VAL A 67 -2.67 2.74 -8.81
C VAL A 67 -1.98 3.26 -7.55
N ASP A 68 -2.62 3.04 -6.41
CA ASP A 68 -2.08 3.45 -5.12
C ASP A 68 -0.82 2.63 -4.76
N PHE A 69 0.03 3.21 -3.91
CA PHE A 69 1.20 2.54 -3.33
C PHE A 69 2.08 1.73 -4.32
N ALA A 70 2.37 2.32 -5.49
CA ALA A 70 3.19 1.72 -6.54
C ALA A 70 4.61 2.32 -6.57
N GLY A 71 5.16 2.61 -5.38
CA GLY A 71 6.46 3.23 -5.21
C GLY A 71 7.64 2.38 -5.73
N VAL A 72 8.76 3.04 -5.99
CA VAL A 72 10.01 2.38 -6.39
C VAL A 72 10.86 2.14 -5.15
N CYS A 73 11.45 0.95 -5.04
CA CYS A 73 12.50 0.70 -4.06
C CYS A 73 13.81 1.31 -4.61
N PRO A 74 14.34 2.42 -4.09
CA PRO A 74 15.45 3.16 -4.66
C PRO A 74 16.80 2.47 -4.54
N ASP A 75 16.90 1.38 -3.77
CA ASP A 75 18.14 0.61 -3.65
C ASP A 75 18.32 -0.35 -4.83
N SER A 76 17.21 -0.74 -5.47
CA SER A 76 17.22 -1.67 -6.60
C SER A 76 16.79 -1.00 -7.91
N LEU A 77 16.23 0.22 -7.87
CA LEU A 77 15.46 0.82 -8.98
C LEU A 77 14.31 -0.08 -9.48
N VAL A 78 14.04 -1.19 -8.79
CA VAL A 78 12.94 -2.11 -9.08
C VAL A 78 11.70 -1.54 -8.40
N ARG A 79 10.59 -1.50 -9.14
CA ARG A 79 9.29 -1.14 -8.55
C ARG A 79 8.98 -2.10 -7.42
N ALA A 80 8.55 -1.55 -6.28
CA ALA A 80 7.92 -2.39 -5.27
C ALA A 80 6.67 -3.03 -5.88
N THR A 81 6.29 -4.20 -5.39
CA THR A 81 5.00 -4.81 -5.74
C THR A 81 3.90 -3.79 -5.43
N PRO A 82 3.14 -3.32 -6.43
CA PRO A 82 2.16 -2.28 -6.22
C PRO A 82 1.00 -2.84 -5.39
N VAL A 83 0.45 -1.99 -4.52
CA VAL A 83 -0.66 -2.36 -3.65
C VAL A 83 -1.80 -1.36 -3.84
N GLU A 84 -2.93 -1.80 -4.40
CA GLU A 84 -4.12 -0.96 -4.52
C GLU A 84 -5.15 -1.34 -3.44
N SER A 85 -5.66 -0.38 -2.68
CA SER A 85 -6.65 -0.65 -1.64
C SER A 85 -8.06 -0.41 -2.15
N LYS A 86 -8.87 -1.47 -2.23
CA LYS A 86 -10.31 -1.36 -2.47
C LYS A 86 -10.98 -2.20 -1.40
N TYR A 87 -11.59 -1.54 -0.42
CA TYR A 87 -12.25 -2.19 0.73
C TYR A 87 -13.55 -2.88 0.30
N VAL A 88 -13.40 -3.94 -0.51
CA VAL A 88 -14.48 -4.70 -1.16
C VAL A 88 -14.38 -6.18 -0.78
N SER A 89 -15.51 -6.87 -0.82
CA SER A 89 -15.59 -8.34 -0.65
C SER A 89 -15.95 -9.07 -1.93
N GLU A 90 -16.51 -8.34 -2.88
CA GLU A 90 -16.95 -8.87 -4.15
C GLU A 90 -16.36 -8.04 -5.27
N SER A 91 -16.41 -8.55 -6.50
CA SER A 91 -15.96 -7.83 -7.69
C SER A 91 -14.49 -7.35 -7.63
N TRP A 92 -13.66 -7.98 -6.79
CA TRP A 92 -12.25 -7.60 -6.62
C TRP A 92 -11.49 -7.64 -7.96
N ARG A 93 -11.80 -8.60 -8.84
CA ARG A 93 -11.23 -8.71 -10.20
C ARG A 93 -11.48 -7.47 -11.07
N ARG A 94 -12.67 -6.85 -10.94
CA ARG A 94 -12.97 -5.56 -11.59
C ARG A 94 -12.16 -4.44 -10.94
N GLY A 95 -12.04 -4.47 -9.61
CA GLY A 95 -11.19 -3.56 -8.84
C GLY A 95 -9.72 -3.60 -9.27
N ALA A 96 -9.22 -4.78 -9.64
CA ALA A 96 -7.84 -5.03 -10.06
C ALA A 96 -7.53 -4.60 -11.50
N LEU A 97 -8.52 -4.16 -12.29
CA LEU A 97 -8.30 -3.71 -13.68
C LEU A 97 -7.31 -2.54 -13.76
N GLY A 98 -7.24 -1.68 -12.73
CA GLY A 98 -6.27 -0.58 -12.65
C GLY A 98 -4.83 -1.10 -12.69
N ILE A 99 -4.51 -2.10 -11.88
CA ILE A 99 -3.19 -2.76 -11.90
C ILE A 99 -3.00 -3.54 -13.21
N ARG A 100 -3.96 -4.39 -13.60
CA ARG A 100 -3.84 -5.29 -14.77
C ARG A 100 -3.64 -4.55 -16.09
N ASN A 101 -4.35 -3.43 -16.28
CA ASN A 101 -4.29 -2.64 -17.51
C ASN A 101 -3.22 -1.55 -17.47
N SER A 102 -2.44 -1.48 -16.40
CA SER A 102 -1.30 -0.56 -16.28
C SER A 102 0.00 -1.22 -16.71
N ALA A 103 1.05 -0.41 -16.89
CA ALA A 103 2.41 -0.92 -17.10
C ALA A 103 2.96 -1.75 -15.92
N LEU A 104 2.26 -1.81 -14.79
CA LEU A 104 2.64 -2.64 -13.64
C LEU A 104 2.31 -4.12 -13.89
N ALA A 105 1.21 -4.40 -14.60
CA ALA A 105 0.66 -5.72 -14.96
C ALA A 105 0.36 -6.72 -13.82
N SER A 106 0.97 -6.55 -12.65
CA SER A 106 0.92 -7.44 -11.49
C SER A 106 0.93 -6.66 -10.18
N GLY A 107 0.42 -7.25 -9.10
CA GLY A 107 0.38 -6.57 -7.81
C GLY A 107 -0.52 -7.23 -6.77
N VAL A 108 -0.85 -6.46 -5.73
CA VAL A 108 -1.80 -6.85 -4.69
C VAL A 108 -2.97 -5.89 -4.70
N LEU A 109 -4.18 -6.42 -4.75
CA LEU A 109 -5.39 -5.69 -4.41
C LEU A 109 -5.73 -5.97 -2.94
N ALA A 110 -5.56 -4.98 -2.09
CA ALA A 110 -5.93 -5.05 -0.69
C ALA A 110 -7.46 -4.95 -0.55
N THR A 111 -8.08 -6.07 -0.18
CA THR A 111 -9.53 -6.24 -0.06
C THR A 111 -10.00 -6.12 1.38
N ARG A 112 -11.31 -6.20 1.62
CA ARG A 112 -11.85 -6.29 2.99
C ARG A 112 -11.52 -7.66 3.62
N ASP A 113 -11.82 -8.74 2.91
CA ASP A 113 -11.84 -10.11 3.44
C ASP A 113 -11.53 -11.21 2.40
N VAL A 114 -11.25 -10.86 1.14
CA VAL A 114 -10.94 -11.85 0.09
C VAL A 114 -9.46 -12.19 0.12
N LEU A 115 -9.15 -13.48 0.32
CA LEU A 115 -7.81 -14.05 0.15
C LEU A 115 -7.80 -14.99 -1.06
N GLU A 116 -7.23 -14.53 -2.16
CA GLU A 116 -7.09 -15.29 -3.40
C GLU A 116 -5.70 -15.08 -4.00
N VAL A 117 -4.86 -16.10 -3.83
CA VAL A 117 -3.44 -16.14 -4.24
C VAL A 117 -3.21 -17.36 -5.14
N ALA A 118 -3.88 -17.39 -6.30
CA ALA A 118 -3.74 -18.47 -7.27
C ALA A 118 -2.54 -18.23 -8.22
N GLY A 119 -1.88 -19.31 -8.66
CA GLY A 119 -0.57 -19.27 -9.31
C GLY A 119 -0.54 -18.68 -10.73
N ASP A 120 -1.69 -18.53 -11.38
CA ASP A 120 -1.84 -17.97 -12.73
C ASP A 120 -2.39 -16.53 -12.74
N GLU A 121 -2.82 -16.01 -11.59
CA GLU A 121 -3.36 -14.65 -11.47
C GLU A 121 -2.24 -13.64 -11.17
N PRO A 122 -1.99 -12.65 -12.05
CA PRO A 122 -0.92 -11.67 -11.85
C PRO A 122 -1.24 -10.65 -10.75
N VAL A 123 -2.51 -10.54 -10.33
CA VAL A 123 -2.92 -9.70 -9.21
C VAL A 123 -3.56 -10.56 -8.15
N TRP A 124 -2.99 -10.53 -6.95
CA TRP A 124 -3.52 -11.24 -5.79
C TRP A 124 -4.54 -10.39 -5.05
N ALA A 125 -5.62 -11.01 -4.60
CA ALA A 125 -6.53 -10.42 -3.64
C ALA A 125 -6.09 -10.82 -2.23
N VAL A 126 -5.85 -9.85 -1.36
CA VAL A 126 -5.41 -10.13 0.02
C VAL A 126 -6.14 -9.19 0.97
N PRO A 127 -6.67 -9.65 2.11
CA PRO A 127 -7.26 -8.75 3.08
C PRO A 127 -6.26 -7.68 3.52
N ALA A 128 -6.67 -6.41 3.59
CA ALA A 128 -5.79 -5.30 3.96
C ALA A 128 -5.11 -5.51 5.33
N SER A 129 -5.83 -6.16 6.26
CA SER A 129 -5.29 -6.56 7.56
C SER A 129 -4.14 -7.56 7.45
N PHE A 130 -4.19 -8.51 6.52
CA PHE A 130 -3.14 -9.50 6.30
C PHE A 130 -1.92 -8.86 5.65
N VAL A 131 -2.12 -7.94 4.70
CA VAL A 131 -1.02 -7.16 4.11
C VAL A 131 -0.31 -6.34 5.19
N ALA A 132 -1.07 -5.59 6.01
CA ALA A 132 -0.52 -4.81 7.11
C ALA A 132 0.23 -5.68 8.14
N PHE A 133 -0.34 -6.85 8.48
CA PHE A 133 0.29 -7.80 9.38
C PHE A 133 1.61 -8.34 8.82
N ALA A 134 1.65 -8.77 7.56
CA ALA A 134 2.87 -9.25 6.91
C ALA A 134 3.97 -8.19 6.89
N LEU A 135 3.63 -6.94 6.55
CA LEU A 135 4.55 -5.79 6.60
C LEU A 135 5.06 -5.52 8.02
N SER A 136 4.23 -5.71 9.05
CA SER A 136 4.64 -5.55 10.45
C SER A 136 5.58 -6.65 10.95
N CYS A 137 5.44 -7.87 10.43
CA CYS A 137 6.25 -9.02 10.82
C CYS A 137 7.63 -9.04 10.16
N TYR A 138 7.84 -8.26 9.12
CA TYR A 138 9.13 -8.20 8.44
C TYR A 138 10.22 -7.74 9.42
N ARG A 139 11.20 -8.62 9.63
CA ARG A 139 12.43 -8.30 10.34
C ARG A 139 13.52 -8.18 9.29
N SER A 140 14.15 -7.02 9.22
CA SER A 140 15.32 -6.84 8.37
C SER A 140 16.36 -7.91 8.75
N PRO A 141 16.92 -8.67 7.79
CA PRO A 141 18.02 -9.57 8.09
C PRO A 141 19.13 -8.72 8.70
N ARG A 142 19.52 -9.02 9.95
CA ARG A 142 20.67 -8.35 10.58
C ARG A 142 21.82 -8.38 9.59
N SER A 143 22.41 -7.21 9.30
CA SER A 143 23.65 -7.12 8.54
C SER A 143 24.64 -8.11 9.12
N ALA A 144 24.87 -9.21 8.40
CA ALA A 144 25.81 -10.22 8.81
C ALA A 144 27.22 -9.59 8.83
N GLY A 145 27.74 -9.39 10.04
CA GLY A 145 29.16 -9.30 10.36
C GLY A 145 30.01 -8.30 9.56
N SER A 146 30.12 -7.07 10.06
CA SER A 146 31.45 -6.45 10.10
C SER A 146 32.20 -7.09 11.27
N LYS A 147 32.85 -8.22 11.01
CA LYS A 147 34.06 -8.58 11.77
C LYS A 147 35.22 -7.99 10.98
N ALA A 148 35.67 -6.82 11.41
CA ALA A 148 37.03 -6.40 11.15
C ALA A 148 37.93 -7.42 11.86
N GLU A 149 38.62 -8.26 11.07
CA GLU A 149 39.79 -8.97 11.55
C GLU A 149 40.98 -8.01 11.42
N LEU A 150 41.69 -7.90 12.54
CA LEU A 150 42.94 -7.16 12.77
C LEU A 150 44.11 -7.82 12.04
#